data_AF-A0A2E8VGA1-F1
#
_entry.id   AF-A0A2E8VGA1-F1
#
_cell.length_a   1.000
_cell.length_b   1.000
_cell.length_c   1.000
_cell.angle_alpha   90.00
_cell.angle_beta   90.00
_cell.angle_gamma   90.00
#
_symmetry.space_group_name_H-M   'P 1'
#
loop_
_entity.id
_entity.type
_entity.pdbx_description
1 polymer ?
#
loop_
_entity_poly.entity_id
_entity_poly.type
_entity_poly.pdbx_seq_one_letter_code
_entity_poly.pdbx_strand_id
1 'polypeptide(L)'
;MISYSTLFLFFIFSCFFLFSIWPLLSDRISNNLENFDILNDLERRKSILYREIQYLDNEYYTQKINIDDYNTSRTELVREVSEIIDKINSSLNNQ
;
A
#
# COMPACT_ATOMS: atom_id res chain seq x y z
N MET A 1 -8.85 -45.80 -33.58
CA MET A 1 -9.61 -44.54 -33.74
C MET A 1 -9.75 -43.92 -32.36
N ILE A 2 -9.29 -42.69 -32.17
CA ILE A 2 -9.51 -41.96 -30.92
C ILE A 2 -11.00 -41.64 -30.85
N SER A 3 -11.63 -41.98 -29.72
CA SER A 3 -13.06 -41.77 -29.52
C SER A 3 -13.29 -40.37 -28.95
N TYR A 4 -14.44 -39.76 -29.25
CA TYR A 4 -14.76 -38.42 -28.75
C TYR A 4 -14.74 -38.35 -27.21
N SER A 5 -15.10 -39.44 -26.54
CA SER A 5 -15.02 -39.57 -25.08
C SER A 5 -13.58 -39.49 -24.54
N THR A 6 -12.59 -40.07 -25.24
CA THR A 6 -11.19 -40.02 -24.83
C THR A 6 -10.59 -38.62 -25.01
N LEU A 7 -10.97 -37.90 -26.07
CA LEU A 7 -10.60 -36.49 -26.25
C LEU A 7 -11.20 -35.60 -25.15
N PHE A 8 -12.46 -35.82 -24.79
CA PHE A 8 -13.13 -35.05 -23.74
C PHE A 8 -12.44 -35.22 -22.38
N LEU A 9 -12.08 -36.46 -22.02
CA LEU A 9 -11.39 -36.76 -20.76
C LEU A 9 -10.00 -36.12 -20.69
N PHE A 10 -9.26 -36.14 -21.81
CA PHE A 10 -7.97 -35.47 -21.92
C PHE A 10 -8.10 -33.94 -21.75
N PHE A 11 -9.16 -33.34 -22.30
CA PHE A 11 -9.39 -31.91 -22.17
C PHE A 11 -9.68 -31.49 -20.72
N ILE A 12 -10.52 -32.25 -20.02
CA ILE A 12 -10.81 -32.02 -18.60
C ILE A 12 -9.52 -32.13 -17.76
N PHE A 13 -8.73 -33.19 -17.98
CA PHE A 13 -7.46 -33.38 -17.29
C PHE A 13 -6.48 -32.23 -17.56
N SER A 14 -6.37 -31.80 -18.82
CA SER A 14 -5.52 -30.67 -19.21
C SER A 14 -5.98 -29.35 -18.59
N CYS A 15 -7.29 -29.09 -18.51
CA CYS A 15 -7.83 -27.91 -17.82
C CYS A 15 -7.45 -27.87 -16.34
N PHE A 16 -7.57 -29.01 -15.63
CA PHE A 16 -7.15 -29.11 -14.23
C PHE A 16 -5.65 -28.84 -14.06
N PHE A 17 -4.83 -29.41 -14.95
CA PHE A 17 -3.39 -29.21 -14.93
C PHE A 17 -3.01 -27.74 -15.19
N LEU A 18 -3.61 -27.11 -16.19
CA LEU A 18 -3.40 -25.70 -16.50
C LEU A 18 -3.88 -24.78 -15.37
N PHE A 19 -5.00 -25.09 -14.73
CA PHE A 19 -5.49 -24.34 -13.56
C PHE A 19 -4.52 -24.44 -12.38
N SER A 20 -3.87 -25.59 -12.19
CA SER A 20 -2.90 -25.78 -11.11
C SER A 20 -1.58 -25.02 -11.34
N ILE A 21 -1.22 -24.78 -12.61
CA ILE A 21 0.00 -24.04 -12.99
C ILE A 21 -0.29 -22.55 -13.20
N TRP A 22 -1.56 -22.17 -13.40
CA TRP A 22 -2.03 -20.79 -13.49
C TRP A 22 -1.49 -19.86 -12.39
N PRO A 23 -1.52 -20.21 -11.09
CA PRO A 23 -0.97 -19.34 -10.05
C PRO A 23 0.55 -19.17 -10.17
N LEU A 24 1.26 -20.17 -10.71
CA LEU A 24 2.72 -20.14 -10.89
C LEU A 24 3.16 -19.20 -12.02
N LEU A 25 2.29 -18.96 -13.00
CA LEU A 25 2.51 -17.98 -14.07
C LEU A 25 2.07 -16.57 -13.66
N SER A 26 1.42 -16.41 -12.50
CA SER A 26 0.91 -15.15 -11.99
C SER A 26 1.89 -14.47 -11.05
N ASP A 27 3.14 -14.27 -11.51
CA ASP A 27 4.18 -13.52 -10.79
C ASP A 27 3.74 -12.09 -10.40
N ARG A 28 2.72 -11.55 -11.07
CA ARG A 28 2.13 -10.24 -10.73
C ARG A 28 1.40 -10.20 -9.39
N ILE A 29 0.97 -11.34 -8.84
CA ILE A 29 0.21 -11.35 -7.58
C ILE A 29 1.14 -11.10 -6.38
N SER A 30 2.37 -11.61 -6.42
CA SER A 30 3.37 -11.40 -5.34
C SER A 30 3.73 -9.93 -5.16
N ASN A 31 4.07 -9.25 -6.26
CA ASN A 31 4.52 -7.85 -6.21
C ASN A 31 3.40 -6.89 -5.78
N ASN A 32 2.14 -7.23 -6.07
CA ASN A 32 1.00 -6.44 -5.64
C ASN A 32 0.76 -6.53 -4.12
N LEU A 33 1.07 -7.69 -3.50
CA LEU A 33 0.95 -7.87 -2.06
C LEU A 33 1.98 -7.02 -1.31
N GLU A 34 3.24 -7.01 -1.77
CA GLU A 34 4.30 -6.19 -1.18
C GLU A 34 4.02 -4.69 -1.31
N ASN A 35 3.55 -4.24 -2.49
CA ASN A 35 3.16 -2.86 -2.69
C ASN A 35 1.96 -2.44 -1.82
N PHE A 36 1.01 -3.36 -1.58
CA PHE A 36 -0.13 -3.12 -0.71
C PHE A 36 0.29 -2.97 0.76
N ASP A 37 1.22 -3.80 1.24
CA ASP A 37 1.74 -3.69 2.61
C ASP A 37 2.51 -2.38 2.82
N ILE A 38 3.32 -1.96 1.83
CA ILE A 38 4.04 -0.67 1.86
C ILE A 38 3.06 0.50 1.87
N LEU A 39 2.01 0.46 1.06
CA LEU A 39 0.98 1.49 1.01
C LEU A 39 0.27 1.62 2.35
N ASN A 40 -0.10 0.49 2.97
CA ASN A 40 -0.77 0.46 4.27
C ASN A 40 0.13 1.02 5.39
N ASP A 41 1.44 0.73 5.37
CA ASP A 41 2.39 1.32 6.33
C ASP A 41 2.51 2.84 6.16
N LEU A 42 2.57 3.34 4.91
CA LEU A 42 2.59 4.77 4.61
C LEU A 42 1.31 5.47 5.10
N GLU A 43 0.13 4.86 4.88
CA GLU A 43 -1.14 5.41 5.39
C GLU A 43 -1.17 5.46 6.92
N ARG A 44 -0.67 4.42 7.57
CA ARG A 44 -0.56 4.38 9.04
C ARG A 44 0.35 5.49 9.54
N ARG A 45 1.51 5.68 8.91
CA ARG A 45 2.46 6.74 9.30
C ARG A 45 1.89 8.14 9.07
N LYS A 46 1.16 8.36 7.98
CA LYS A 46 0.40 9.61 7.74
C LYS A 46 -0.57 9.90 8.88
N SER A 47 -1.31 8.90 9.35
CA SER A 47 -2.26 9.04 10.47
C SER A 47 -1.58 9.43 11.79
N ILE A 48 -0.40 8.88 12.06
CA ILE A 48 0.39 9.21 13.25
C ILE A 48 0.83 10.69 13.20
N LEU A 49 1.37 11.14 12.08
CA LEU A 49 1.80 12.54 11.92
C LEU A 49 0.64 13.53 12.06
N TYR A 50 -0.55 13.21 11.54
CA TYR A 50 -1.71 14.07 11.76
C TYR A 50 -2.10 14.19 13.23
N ARG A 51 -1.97 13.11 14.00
CA ARG A 51 -2.17 13.17 15.46
C ARG A 51 -1.10 14.03 16.12
N GLU A 52 0.16 13.90 15.70
CA GLU A 52 1.26 14.69 16.22
C GLU A 52 1.07 16.19 15.97
N ILE A 53 0.61 16.57 14.77
CA ILE A 53 0.21 17.95 14.47
C ILE A 53 -0.91 18.42 15.41
N GLN A 54 -1.93 17.59 15.66
CA GLN A 54 -3.01 17.95 16.61
C GLN A 54 -2.49 18.11 18.05
N TYR A 55 -1.56 17.27 18.48
CA TYR A 55 -0.93 17.41 19.80
C TYR A 55 -0.13 18.71 19.88
N LEU A 56 0.68 19.02 18.85
CA LEU A 56 1.44 20.25 18.76
C LEU A 56 0.53 21.49 18.79
N ASP A 57 -0.56 21.47 18.02
CA ASP A 57 -1.56 22.55 18.02
C ASP A 57 -2.14 22.75 19.44
N ASN A 58 -2.46 21.66 20.14
CA ASN A 58 -2.98 21.72 21.51
C ASN A 58 -1.94 22.27 22.50
N GLU A 59 -0.68 21.87 22.38
CA GLU A 59 0.41 22.41 23.20
C GLU A 59 0.59 23.92 23.00
N TYR A 60 0.43 24.40 21.77
CA TYR A 60 0.43 25.83 21.48
C TYR A 60 -0.79 26.54 22.08
N TYR A 61 -2.00 26.00 21.91
CA TYR A 61 -3.22 26.57 22.50
C TYR A 61 -3.18 26.63 24.03
N THR A 62 -2.52 25.66 24.66
CA THR A 62 -2.32 25.62 26.11
C THR A 62 -1.14 26.46 26.60
N GLN A 63 -0.50 27.23 25.69
CA GLN A 63 0.64 28.10 25.95
C GLN A 63 1.85 27.36 26.56
N LYS A 64 1.97 26.05 26.27
CA LYS A 64 3.10 25.23 26.71
C LYS A 64 4.35 25.44 25.86
N ILE A 65 4.19 25.85 24.61
CA ILE A 65 5.27 26.06 23.63
C ILE A 65 5.20 27.46 23.04
N ASN A 66 6.36 28.01 22.66
CA ASN A 66 6.46 29.32 22.01
C ASN A 66 5.99 29.24 20.55
N ILE A 67 5.57 30.38 19.97
CA ILE A 67 5.18 30.50 18.57
C ILE A 67 6.31 30.12 17.60
N ASP A 68 7.56 30.44 17.94
CA ASP A 68 8.71 30.12 17.08
C ASP A 68 8.97 28.61 17.02
N ASP A 69 8.90 27.94 18.17
CA ASP A 69 9.04 26.48 18.28
C ASP A 69 7.86 25.77 17.62
N TYR A 70 6.63 26.28 17.83
CA TYR A 70 5.43 25.80 17.17
C TYR A 70 5.54 25.85 15.65
N ASN A 71 5.92 27.02 15.10
CA ASN A 71 6.03 27.20 13.65
C ASN A 71 7.09 26.28 13.04
N THR A 72 8.22 26.12 13.74
CA THR A 72 9.31 25.23 13.30
C THR A 72 8.84 23.78 13.25
N SER A 73 8.31 23.26 14.36
CA SER A 73 7.83 21.88 14.47
C SER A 73 6.66 21.61 13.52
N ARG A 74 5.73 22.56 13.37
CA ARG A 74 4.59 22.42 12.44
C ARG A 74 5.04 22.36 11.00
N THR A 75 6.03 23.17 10.62
CA THR A 75 6.59 23.15 9.26
C THR A 75 7.27 21.82 8.98
N GLU A 76 8.01 21.27 9.95
CA GLU A 76 8.66 19.97 9.83
C GLU A 76 7.64 18.83 9.68
N LEU A 77 6.63 18.77 10.54
CA LEU A 77 5.58 17.74 10.48
C LEU A 77 4.79 17.81 9.17
N VAL A 78 4.44 19.02 8.71
CA VAL A 78 3.73 19.21 7.43
C VAL A 78 4.62 18.76 6.25
N ARG A 79 5.93 19.03 6.31
CA ARG A 79 6.87 18.55 5.29
C ARG A 79 6.92 17.03 5.25
N GLU A 80 7.01 16.35 6.41
CA GLU A 80 7.02 14.89 6.46
C GLU A 80 5.70 14.29 5.92
N VAL A 81 4.55 14.90 6.26
CA VAL A 81 3.25 14.49 5.68
C VAL A 81 3.25 14.63 4.16
N SER A 82 3.80 15.73 3.62
CA SER A 82 3.91 15.93 2.17
C SER A 82 4.76 14.84 1.52
N GLU A 83 5.91 14.51 2.10
CA GLU A 83 6.79 13.45 1.59
C GLU A 83 6.10 12.07 1.60
N ILE A 84 5.27 11.78 2.61
CA ILE A 84 4.50 10.53 2.65
C ILE A 84 3.40 10.53 1.58
N ILE A 85 2.71 11.65 1.37
CA ILE A 85 1.70 11.78 0.31
C ILE A 85 2.34 11.56 -1.07
N ASP A 86 3.51 12.13 -1.31
CA ASP A 86 4.25 11.96 -2.57
C ASP A 86 4.67 10.49 -2.78
N LYS A 87 5.11 9.81 -1.72
CA LYS A 87 5.40 8.36 -1.75
C LYS A 87 4.14 7.53 -2.04
N ILE A 88 3.01 7.85 -1.42
CA ILE A 88 1.73 7.16 -1.70
C ILE A 88 1.33 7.35 -3.17
N ASN A 89 1.37 8.58 -3.68
CA ASN A 89 0.99 8.90 -5.05
C ASN A 89 1.89 8.22 -6.08
N SER A 90 3.21 8.17 -5.82
CA SER A 90 4.15 7.46 -6.69
C SER A 90 3.95 5.94 -6.66
N SER A 91 3.69 5.35 -5.49
CA SER A 91 3.36 3.91 -5.37
C SER A 91 2.07 3.54 -6.11
N LEU A 92 1.04 4.38 -6.06
CA LEU A 92 -0.23 4.18 -6.79
C LEU A 92 -0.07 4.32 -8.31
N ASN A 93 0.77 5.23 -8.79
CA ASN A 93 1.03 5.41 -10.23
C ASN A 93 1.89 4.30 -10.85
N ASN A 94 2.60 3.51 -10.03
CA ASN A 94 3.44 2.40 -10.46
C ASN A 94 2.71 1.04 -10.49
N GLN A 95 1.43 0.98 -10.09
CA GLN A 95 0.54 -0.20 -10.20
C GLN A 95 -0.20 -0.24 -11.54
#